data_AF-A0A7W4EYJ1-F1
#
_entry.id   AF-A0A7W4EYJ1-F1
#
_cell.length_a   1.000
_cell.length_b   1.000
_cell.length_c   1.000
_cell.angle_alpha   90.00
_cell.angle_beta   90.00
_cell.angle_gamma   90.00
#
_symmetry.space_group_name_H-M   'P 1'
#
loop_
_entity.id
_entity.type
_entity.pdbx_description
1 polymer ?
#
loop_
_entity_poly.entity_id
_entity_poly.type
_entity_poly.pdbx_seq_one_letter_code
_entity_poly.pdbx_strand_id
1 'polypeptide(L)'
;NGQTPENLLWRLDVEVGFHHPAMLPAVAQVAEWAAACGLDAEQARGIAQNVLVNPVDWVAECRSMAALGVRRILEIGPSGGVAMLTQAVLAGEGIEVLDVSGVEGKAALFGG
;
A
#
# COMPACT_ATOMS: atom_id res chain seq x y z
N ASN A 1 19.18 19.91 17.45
CA ASN A 1 20.22 19.21 16.66
C ASN A 1 20.31 19.69 15.21
N GLY A 2 20.16 20.99 14.91
CA GLY A 2 20.57 21.57 13.61
C GLY A 2 19.93 21.01 12.34
N GLN A 3 18.84 20.23 12.43
CA GLN A 3 18.12 19.74 11.26
C GLN A 3 17.17 20.83 10.76
N THR A 4 17.34 21.21 9.49
CA THR A 4 16.39 22.05 8.77
C THR A 4 15.37 21.18 8.04
N PRO A 5 14.15 21.67 7.74
CA PRO A 5 13.11 20.89 7.08
C PRO A 5 13.58 20.23 5.78
N GLU A 6 14.43 20.91 5.01
CA GLU A 6 15.01 20.39 3.77
C GLU A 6 15.93 19.17 3.99
N ASN A 7 16.56 19.05 5.16
CA ASN A 7 17.37 17.88 5.53
C ASN A 7 16.53 16.71 6.06
N LEU A 8 15.20 16.89 6.17
CA LEU A 8 14.23 15.84 6.49
C LEU A 8 13.46 15.34 5.26
N LEU A 9 13.67 15.97 4.08
CA LEU A 9 13.02 15.57 2.85
C LEU A 9 13.82 14.46 2.15
N TRP A 10 13.21 13.29 2.03
CA TRP A 10 13.71 12.18 1.22
C TRP A 10 12.87 12.07 -0.05
N ARG A 11 13.52 11.99 -1.22
CA ARG A 11 12.82 11.75 -2.49
C ARG A 11 12.54 10.27 -2.65
N LEU A 12 11.30 9.94 -2.99
CA LEU A 12 10.93 8.59 -3.36
C LEU A 12 11.43 8.28 -4.77
N ASP A 13 11.90 7.05 -4.96
CA ASP A 13 12.28 6.52 -6.27
C ASP A 13 11.03 6.10 -7.05
N VAL A 14 10.25 7.09 -7.48
CA VAL A 14 9.01 6.92 -8.24
C VAL A 14 9.02 7.84 -9.45
N GLU A 15 8.66 7.31 -10.62
CA GLU A 15 8.74 8.05 -11.88
C GLU A 15 7.53 8.98 -12.11
N VAL A 16 6.39 8.69 -11.48
CA VAL A 16 5.15 9.43 -11.65
C VAL A 16 4.45 9.64 -10.30
N GLY A 17 3.79 10.79 -10.16
CA GLY A 17 2.96 11.09 -8.99
C GLY A 17 1.60 10.39 -9.07
N PHE A 18 1.24 9.67 -8.01
CA PHE A 18 -0.07 9.05 -7.82
C PHE A 18 -0.92 9.86 -6.83
N HIS A 19 -2.18 9.45 -6.65
CA HIS A 19 -3.16 10.04 -5.73
C HIS A 19 -3.42 11.54 -6.00
N HIS A 20 -3.51 11.92 -7.28
CA HIS A 20 -3.72 13.31 -7.67
C HIS A 20 -4.88 13.46 -8.68
N PRO A 21 -5.77 14.48 -8.53
CA PRO A 21 -6.89 14.70 -9.45
C PRO A 21 -6.52 14.84 -10.93
N ALA A 22 -5.27 15.23 -11.22
CA ALA A 22 -4.77 15.29 -12.60
C ALA A 22 -4.77 13.92 -13.31
N MET A 23 -4.85 12.82 -12.57
CA MET A 23 -4.90 11.46 -13.13
C MET A 23 -6.31 10.99 -13.52
N LEU A 24 -7.36 11.80 -13.32
CA LEU A 24 -8.74 11.45 -13.71
C LEU A 24 -8.90 10.96 -15.16
N PRO A 25 -8.22 11.56 -16.17
CA PRO A 25 -8.29 11.03 -17.54
C PRO A 25 -7.76 9.58 -17.65
N ALA A 26 -6.75 9.21 -16.87
CA ALA A 26 -6.21 7.85 -16.86
C ALA A 26 -7.20 6.84 -16.23
N VAL A 27 -8.02 7.26 -15.26
CA VAL A 27 -9.09 6.42 -14.70
C VAL A 27 -10.12 6.05 -15.78
N ALA A 28 -10.52 7.02 -16.61
CA ALA A 28 -11.42 6.77 -17.73
C ALA A 28 -10.81 5.78 -18.74
N GLN A 29 -9.51 5.96 -19.05
CA GLN A 29 -8.80 5.09 -19.98
C GLN A 29 -8.71 3.64 -19.50
N VAL A 30 -8.47 3.41 -18.19
CA VAL A 30 -8.44 2.06 -17.61
C VAL A 30 -9.78 1.35 -17.78
N ALA A 31 -10.90 2.05 -17.58
CA ALA A 31 -12.24 1.47 -17.76
C ALA A 31 -12.51 1.05 -19.22
N GLU A 32 -12.08 1.86 -20.18
CA GLU A 32 -12.17 1.52 -21.61
C GLU A 32 -11.34 0.27 -21.95
N TRP A 33 -10.11 0.18 -21.46
CA TRP A 33 -9.26 -0.99 -21.68
C TRP A 33 -9.79 -2.25 -20.99
N ALA A 34 -10.31 -2.12 -19.77
CA ALA A 34 -10.96 -3.22 -19.07
C ALA A 34 -12.13 -3.79 -19.90
N ALA A 35 -13.00 -2.92 -20.43
CA ALA A 35 -14.09 -3.34 -21.30
C ALA A 35 -13.58 -4.04 -22.58
N ALA A 36 -12.55 -3.49 -23.22
CA ALA A 36 -11.95 -4.10 -24.41
C ALA A 36 -11.34 -5.49 -24.15
N CYS A 37 -10.86 -5.72 -22.93
CA CYS A 37 -10.34 -7.02 -22.47
C CYS A 37 -11.42 -7.98 -21.93
N GLY A 38 -12.70 -7.58 -21.90
CA GLY A 38 -13.79 -8.38 -21.33
C GLY A 38 -13.78 -8.45 -19.79
N LEU A 39 -13.14 -7.49 -19.12
CA LEU A 39 -13.14 -7.34 -17.67
C LEU A 39 -14.28 -6.42 -17.21
N ASP A 40 -14.61 -6.46 -15.91
CA ASP A 40 -15.59 -5.54 -15.31
C ASP A 40 -15.04 -4.10 -15.32
N ALA A 41 -15.61 -3.28 -16.19
CA ALA A 41 -15.18 -1.90 -16.38
C ALA A 41 -15.47 -0.99 -15.18
N GLU A 42 -16.53 -1.26 -14.42
CA GLU A 42 -16.87 -0.43 -13.25
C GLU A 42 -15.95 -0.80 -12.08
N GLN A 43 -15.68 -2.08 -11.88
CA GLN A 43 -14.69 -2.52 -10.90
C GLN A 43 -13.30 -1.96 -11.23
N ALA A 44 -12.88 -2.03 -12.50
CA ALA A 44 -11.61 -1.48 -12.94
C ALA A 44 -11.53 0.05 -12.73
N ARG A 45 -12.62 0.78 -13.01
CA ARG A 45 -12.72 2.22 -12.74
C ARG A 45 -12.54 2.52 -11.25
N GLY A 46 -13.22 1.78 -10.37
CA GLY A 46 -13.10 1.96 -8.92
C GLY A 46 -11.67 1.73 -8.41
N ILE A 47 -11.01 0.68 -8.87
CA ILE A 47 -9.62 0.39 -8.53
C ILE A 47 -8.70 1.52 -9.04
N ALA A 48 -8.84 1.92 -10.30
CA ALA A 48 -8.03 3.00 -10.87
C ALA A 48 -8.24 4.32 -10.13
N GLN A 49 -9.47 4.65 -9.73
CA GLN A 49 -9.76 5.82 -8.92
C GLN A 49 -9.01 5.79 -7.58
N ASN A 50 -8.98 4.64 -6.90
CA ASN A 50 -8.28 4.48 -5.62
C ASN A 50 -6.75 4.56 -5.75
N VAL A 51 -6.18 4.00 -6.81
CA VAL A 51 -4.73 3.99 -7.03
C VAL A 51 -4.22 5.32 -7.59
N LEU A 52 -4.94 5.91 -8.54
CA LEU A 52 -4.44 7.06 -9.31
C LEU A 52 -4.84 8.41 -8.69
N VAL A 53 -5.97 8.47 -7.98
CA VAL A 53 -6.58 9.76 -7.60
C VAL A 53 -6.82 9.89 -6.11
N ASN A 54 -7.48 8.92 -5.48
CA ASN A 54 -7.86 9.06 -4.08
C ASN A 54 -6.63 8.94 -3.17
N PRO A 55 -6.49 9.77 -2.12
CA PRO A 55 -5.40 9.63 -1.16
C PRO A 55 -5.56 8.35 -0.33
N VAL A 56 -4.44 7.83 0.16
CA VAL A 56 -4.39 6.67 1.06
C VAL A 56 -4.12 7.16 2.49
N ASP A 57 -5.03 6.87 3.41
CA ASP A 57 -4.80 7.03 4.85
C ASP A 57 -4.40 5.69 5.47
N TRP A 58 -3.11 5.36 5.32
CA TRP A 58 -2.56 4.09 5.79
C TRP A 58 -2.63 3.95 7.31
N VAL A 59 -2.59 5.06 8.05
CA VAL A 59 -2.66 5.06 9.51
C VAL A 59 -4.06 4.65 9.98
N ALA A 60 -5.10 5.24 9.39
CA ALA A 60 -6.48 4.86 9.69
C ALA A 60 -6.75 3.39 9.34
N GLU A 61 -6.24 2.93 8.20
CA GLU A 61 -6.41 1.54 7.76
C GLU A 61 -5.74 0.56 8.73
N CYS A 62 -4.49 0.82 9.14
CA CYS A 62 -3.80 0.03 10.17
C CYS A 62 -4.55 -0.02 11.50
N ARG A 63 -5.02 1.13 12.00
CA ARG A 63 -5.79 1.18 13.25
C ARG A 63 -7.11 0.43 13.16
N SER A 64 -7.74 0.43 11.99
CA SER A 64 -8.96 -0.36 11.75
C SER A 64 -8.68 -1.86 11.86
N MET A 65 -7.54 -2.35 11.34
CA MET A 65 -7.13 -3.74 11.48
C MET A 65 -6.91 -4.12 12.95
N ALA A 66 -6.29 -3.24 13.74
CA ALA A 66 -6.13 -3.46 15.18
C ALA A 66 -7.49 -3.54 15.91
N ALA A 67 -8.41 -2.63 15.59
CA ALA A 67 -9.76 -2.64 16.16
C ALA A 67 -10.56 -3.90 15.82
N LEU A 68 -10.29 -4.52 14.66
CA LEU A 68 -10.88 -5.80 14.25
C LEU A 68 -10.24 -7.02 14.94
N GLY A 69 -9.20 -6.83 15.77
CA GLY A 69 -8.52 -7.90 16.47
C GLY A 69 -7.59 -8.72 15.58
N VAL A 70 -7.12 -8.17 14.47
CA VAL A 70 -6.11 -8.80 13.61
C VAL A 70 -4.86 -9.07 14.46
N ARG A 71 -4.32 -10.30 14.38
CA ARG A 71 -3.11 -10.69 15.13
C ARG A 71 -1.87 -10.83 14.26
N ARG A 72 -2.05 -11.03 12.96
CA ARG A 72 -0.96 -11.16 12.00
C ARG A 72 -1.33 -10.52 10.68
N ILE A 73 -0.41 -9.76 10.11
CA ILE A 73 -0.45 -9.19 8.77
C ILE A 73 0.67 -9.85 7.95
N LEU A 74 0.35 -10.31 6.75
CA LEU A 74 1.32 -10.86 5.80
C LEU A 74 1.57 -9.84 4.70
N GLU A 75 2.80 -9.31 4.63
CA GLU A 75 3.23 -8.41 3.57
C GLU A 75 3.83 -9.23 2.42
N ILE A 76 3.24 -9.07 1.24
CA ILE A 76 3.57 -9.85 0.03
C ILE A 76 4.19 -8.98 -1.07
N GLY A 77 4.27 -7.67 -0.85
CA GLY A 77 4.82 -6.69 -1.78
C GLY A 77 6.30 -6.91 -2.04
N PRO A 78 6.81 -6.47 -3.19
CA PRO A 78 8.21 -6.65 -3.55
C PRO A 78 9.13 -6.01 -2.50
N SER A 79 10.23 -6.69 -2.16
CA SER A 79 11.26 -6.21 -1.22
C SER A 79 10.70 -5.80 0.16
N GLY A 80 9.68 -6.51 0.65
CA GLY A 80 9.03 -6.23 1.92
C GLY A 80 8.04 -5.05 1.90
N GLY A 81 7.70 -4.54 0.72
CA GLY A 81 6.57 -3.63 0.50
C GLY A 81 6.50 -2.49 1.52
N VAL A 82 5.38 -2.43 2.26
CA VAL A 82 5.15 -1.43 3.31
C VAL A 82 5.24 -2.03 4.72
N ALA A 83 5.90 -3.18 4.89
CA ALA A 83 6.02 -3.87 6.18
C ALA A 83 6.58 -2.95 7.27
N MET A 84 7.70 -2.27 6.99
CA MET A 84 8.34 -1.36 7.95
C MET A 84 7.40 -0.21 8.38
N LEU A 85 6.69 0.40 7.44
CA LEU A 85 5.74 1.47 7.74
C LEU A 85 4.58 0.96 8.59
N THR A 86 4.03 -0.20 8.22
CA THR A 86 2.92 -0.86 8.92
C THR A 86 3.31 -1.24 10.35
N GLN A 87 4.51 -1.79 10.55
CA GLN A 87 5.07 -2.10 11.87
C GLN A 87 5.20 -0.85 12.75
N ALA A 88 5.68 0.25 12.18
CA ALA A 88 5.84 1.51 12.91
C ALA A 88 4.48 2.07 13.37
N VAL A 89 3.44 1.98 12.53
CA VAL A 89 2.09 2.45 12.88
C VAL A 89 1.43 1.57 13.95
N LEU A 90 1.67 0.26 13.92
CA LEU A 90 1.06 -0.73 14.83
C LEU A 90 1.90 -1.03 16.08
N ALA A 91 2.94 -0.24 16.34
CA ALA A 91 3.81 -0.45 17.48
C ALA A 91 3.01 -0.45 18.80
N GLY A 92 3.08 -1.56 19.54
CA GLY A 92 2.36 -1.74 20.81
C GLY A 92 0.98 -2.39 20.70
N GLU A 93 0.46 -2.62 19.49
CA GLU A 93 -0.85 -3.26 19.28
C GLU A 93 -0.81 -4.80 19.39
N GLY A 94 0.39 -5.39 19.57
CA GLY A 94 0.55 -6.85 19.65
C GLY A 94 0.29 -7.58 18.33
N ILE A 95 0.31 -6.86 17.21
CA ILE A 95 0.10 -7.40 15.86
C ILE A 95 1.46 -7.70 15.22
N GLU A 96 1.63 -8.93 14.75
CA GLU A 96 2.82 -9.34 14.02
C GLU A 96 2.69 -8.96 12.54
N VAL A 97 3.66 -8.23 11.99
CA VAL A 97 3.74 -7.96 10.55
C VAL A 97 4.90 -8.78 9.99
N LEU A 98 4.58 -9.77 9.14
CA LEU A 98 5.54 -10.68 8.55
C LEU A 98 5.70 -10.37 7.06
N ASP A 99 6.89 -9.93 6.64
CA ASP A 99 7.27 -9.91 5.24
C ASP A 99 7.45 -11.35 4.75
N VAL A 100 6.65 -11.76 3.78
CA VAL A 100 6.68 -13.09 3.14
C VAL A 100 7.03 -13.02 1.65
N SER A 101 7.55 -11.87 1.19
CA SER A 101 7.99 -11.67 -0.20
C SER A 101 9.23 -12.52 -0.53
N GLY A 102 10.11 -12.74 0.45
CA GLY A 102 11.35 -13.50 0.34
C GLY A 102 11.29 -14.93 0.88
N VAL A 103 12.41 -15.66 0.71
CA VAL A 103 12.56 -17.05 1.19
C VAL A 103 12.53 -17.13 2.72
N GLU A 104 13.17 -16.17 3.40
CA GLU A 104 13.22 -16.10 4.87
C GLU A 104 11.81 -15.95 5.48
N GLY A 105 11.02 -15.03 4.95
CA GLY A 105 9.64 -14.82 5.36
C GLY A 105 8.75 -16.05 5.18
N LYS A 106 8.89 -16.72 4.03
CA LYS A 106 8.18 -17.98 3.77
C LYS A 106 8.60 -19.09 4.74
N ALA A 107 9.89 -19.18 5.06
CA ALA A 107 10.39 -20.13 6.06
C ALA A 107 9.83 -19.83 7.46
N ALA A 108 9.77 -18.56 7.86
CA ALA A 108 9.15 -18.17 9.13
C ALA A 108 7.63 -18.48 9.17
N LEU A 109 6.94 -18.40 8.03
CA LEU A 109 5.52 -18.72 7.93
C LEU A 109 5.22 -20.23 8.06
N PHE A 110 6.07 -21.10 7.51
CA PHE A 110 5.80 -22.53 7.37
C PHE A 110 6.73 -23.46 8.16
N GLY A 111 7.85 -22.97 8.68
CA GLY A 111 8.93 -23.76 9.28
C GLY A 111 8.75 -24.12 10.76
N GLY A 112 7.50 -24.08 11.25
CA GLY A 112 7.13 -24.48 12.61
C GLY A 112 6.62 -25.92 12.70
#